data_AF-A0A434I949-F1
#
_entry.id   AF-A0A434I949-F1
#
_cell.length_a   1.000
_cell.length_b   1.000
_cell.length_c   1.000
_cell.angle_alpha   90.00
_cell.angle_beta   90.00
_cell.angle_gamma   90.00
#
_symmetry.space_group_name_H-M   'P 1'
#
loop_
_entity.id
_entity.type
_entity.pdbx_description
1 polymer ?
#
loop_
_entity_poly.entity_id
_entity_poly.type
_entity_poly.pdbx_seq_one_letter_code
_entity_poly.pdbx_strand_id
1 'polypeptide(L)' 'MTTDHEHSASIDQAALWLATTPPRQRPAPLVPAMREMFNLTPVESCEAIRQSHLIKARAG' A
#
# COMPACT_ATOMS: atom_id res chain seq x y z
N MET A 1 -1.61 -16.23 -18.34
CA MET A 1 -0.60 -16.43 -17.28
C MET A 1 -0.15 -15.04 -16.86
N THR A 2 -0.79 -14.47 -15.86
CA THR A 2 -0.48 -13.11 -15.36
C THR A 2 -0.16 -13.30 -13.87
N THR A 3 1.13 -13.51 -13.55
CA THR A 3 2.12 -12.48 -13.14
C THR A 3 1.95 -12.08 -11.67
N ASP A 4 2.17 -13.05 -10.78
CA ASP A 4 2.37 -12.85 -9.33
C ASP A 4 3.30 -11.66 -8.99
N HIS A 5 4.30 -11.40 -9.85
CA HIS A 5 5.19 -10.25 -9.72
C HIS A 5 4.52 -8.88 -9.91
N GLU A 6 3.48 -8.75 -10.73
CA GLU A 6 2.79 -7.47 -10.96
C GLU A 6 1.94 -7.07 -9.74
N HIS A 7 1.39 -8.07 -9.04
CA HIS A 7 0.70 -7.89 -7.78
C HIS A 7 1.67 -7.46 -6.67
N SER A 8 2.82 -8.13 -6.57
CA SER A 8 3.87 -7.75 -5.61
C SER A 8 4.33 -6.30 -5.82
N ALA A 9 4.56 -5.87 -7.06
CA ALA A 9 4.99 -4.50 -7.36
C ALA A 9 3.97 -3.44 -6.92
N SER A 10 2.67 -3.70 -7.13
CA SER A 10 1.59 -2.77 -6.75
C SER A 10 1.48 -2.62 -5.23
N ILE A 11 1.68 -3.71 -4.48
CA ILE A 11 1.70 -3.70 -3.02
C ILE A 11 2.90 -2.90 -2.50
N ASP A 12 4.09 -3.11 -3.06
CA ASP A 12 5.30 -2.39 -2.67
C ASP A 12 5.19 -0.88 -2.92
N GLN A 13 4.62 -0.50 -4.06
CA GLN A 13 4.35 0.91 -4.39
C GLN A 13 3.36 1.54 -3.40
N ALA A 14 2.25 0.86 -3.09
CA ALA A 14 1.28 1.35 -2.11
C ALA A 14 1.89 1.44 -0.70
N ALA A 15 2.71 0.46 -0.30
CA ALA A 15 3.39 0.45 0.98
C ALA A 15 4.36 1.63 1.13
N LEU A 16 5.16 1.91 0.10
CA LEU A 16 6.08 3.04 0.08
C LEU A 16 5.32 4.37 0.13
N TRP A 17 4.25 4.50 -0.66
CA TRP A 17 3.40 5.68 -0.64
C TRP A 17 2.78 5.90 0.75
N LEU A 18 2.28 4.84 1.40
CA LEU A 18 1.76 4.90 2.77
C LEU A 18 2.83 5.22 3.80
N ALA A 19 4.07 4.77 3.61
CA ALA A 19 5.16 5.04 4.54
C ALA A 19 5.62 6.51 4.51
N THR A 20 5.60 7.10 3.31
CA THR A 20 6.11 8.46 3.03
C THR A 20 5.02 9.53 3.10
N THR A 21 3.74 9.16 2.89
CA THR A 21 2.62 10.11 2.93
C THR A 21 2.12 10.33 4.36
N PRO A 22 2.10 11.58 4.86
CA PRO A 22 1.54 11.91 6.18
C PRO A 22 0.08 11.47 6.33
N PRO A 23 -0.36 10.97 7.50
CA PRO A 23 -1.75 10.50 7.72
C PRO A 23 -2.83 11.52 7.36
N ARG A 24 -2.54 12.81 7.53
CA ARG A 24 -3.44 13.94 7.25
C ARG A 24 -3.76 14.12 5.75
N GLN A 25 -2.88 13.61 4.89
CA GLN A 25 -2.98 13.73 3.43
C GLN A 25 -3.51 12.45 2.78
N ARG A 26 -3.82 11.43 3.59
CA ARG A 26 -4.34 10.16 3.07
C ARG A 26 -5.83 10.26 2.82
N PRO A 27 -6.34 9.67 1.72
CA PRO A 27 -7.77 9.59 1.48
C PRO A 27 -8.43 8.72 2.54
N ALA A 28 -9.67 9.09 2.89
CA ALA A 28 -10.53 8.32 3.76
C ALA A 28 -11.83 8.01 2.99
N PRO A 29 -12.28 6.73 2.94
CA PRO A 29 -11.67 5.54 3.54
C PRO A 29 -10.46 5.00 2.77
N LEU A 30 -9.44 4.51 3.50
CA LEU A 30 -8.14 4.17 2.91
C LEU A 30 -8.18 2.95 1.97
N VAL A 31 -8.85 1.85 2.37
CA VAL A 31 -8.86 0.60 1.60
C VAL A 31 -9.56 0.77 0.23
N PRO A 32 -10.74 1.42 0.13
CA PRO A 32 -11.32 1.74 -1.17
C PRO A 32 -10.42 2.62 -2.04
N ALA A 33 -9.72 3.58 -1.44
CA ALA A 33 -8.77 4.42 -2.18
C ALA A 33 -7.56 3.62 -2.69
N MET A 34 -7.06 2.64 -1.94
CA MET A 34 -5.97 1.76 -2.42
C MET A 34 -6.38 0.95 -3.65
N ARG A 35 -7.65 0.52 -3.73
CA ARG A 35 -8.22 -0.09 -4.93
C ARG A 35 -8.23 0.89 -6.11
N GLU A 36 -8.64 2.13 -5.90
CA GLU A 36 -8.72 3.12 -6.98
C GLU A 36 -7.34 3.59 -7.47
N MET A 37 -6.37 3.74 -6.55
CA MET A 37 -5.04 4.27 -6.84
C MET A 37 -4.07 3.22 -7.39
N PHE A 38 -4.15 1.99 -6.88
CA PHE A 38 -3.16 0.93 -7.14
C PHE A 38 -3.80 -0.38 -7.63
N ASN A 39 -5.11 -0.40 -7.91
CA ASN A 39 -5.87 -1.58 -8.31
C ASN A 39 -5.76 -2.77 -7.32
N LEU A 40 -5.54 -2.48 -6.04
CA LEU A 40 -5.39 -3.51 -5.01
C LEU A 40 -6.74 -4.07 -4.56
N THR A 41 -6.74 -5.36 -4.24
CA THR A 41 -7.79 -6.00 -3.46
C THR A 41 -7.73 -5.55 -1.99
N PRO A 42 -8.80 -5.80 -1.20
CA PRO A 42 -8.78 -5.50 0.23
C PRO A 42 -7.66 -6.21 1.00
N VAL A 43 -7.31 -7.44 0.61
CA VAL A 43 -6.25 -8.22 1.25
C VAL A 43 -4.88 -7.60 0.96
N GLU A 44 -4.60 -7.31 -0.31
CA GLU A 44 -3.35 -6.65 -0.72
C GLU A 44 -3.22 -5.24 -0.12
N SER A 45 -4.34 -4.52 0.05
CA SER A 45 -4.35 -3.23 0.74
C SER A 45 -3.93 -3.35 2.20
N CYS A 46 -4.44 -4.36 2.91
CA CYS A 46 -4.03 -4.65 4.29
C CYS A 46 -2.53 -5.02 4.36
N GLU A 47 -2.03 -5.76 3.37
CA GLU A 47 -0.62 -6.08 3.26
C GLU A 47 0.23 -4.82 3.05
N ALA A 48 -0.13 -3.95 2.11
CA ALA A 48 0.55 -2.68 1.86
C ALA A 48 0.58 -1.80 3.13
N ILE A 49 -0.52 -1.76 3.90
CA ILE A 49 -0.58 -1.05 5.18
C ILE A 49 0.43 -1.64 6.17
N ARG A 50 0.48 -2.97 6.31
CA ARG A 50 1.46 -3.65 7.17
C ARG A 50 2.90 -3.35 6.73
N GLN A 51 3.20 -3.47 5.44
CA GLN A 51 4.53 -3.18 4.89
C GLN A 51 4.94 -1.73 5.14
N SER A 52 4.00 -0.78 5.02
CA SER A 52 4.28 0.63 5.30
C SER A 52 4.76 0.86 6.75
N HIS A 53 4.19 0.15 7.72
CA HIS A 53 4.62 0.22 9.11
C HIS A 53 6.03 -0.37 9.30
N LEU A 54 6.34 -1.47 8.61
CA LEU A 54 7.68 -2.07 8.63
C LEU A 54 8.73 -1.15 8.01
N ILE A 55 8.42 -0.48 6.89
CA ILE A 55 9.31 0.51 6.26
C ILE A 55 9.62 1.63 7.25
N LYS A 56 8.59 2.18 7.90
CA LYS A 56 8.76 3.25 8.89
C LYS A 56 9.58 2.80 10.11
N ALA A 57 9.36 1.58 10.59
CA ALA A 57 10.08 1.03 11.74
C ALA A 57 11.57 0.76 11.44
N ARG A 58 11.94 0.50 10.19
CA ARG A 58 13.33 0.30 9.76
C ARG A 58 14.06 1.62 9.47
N ALA A 59 13.32 2.70 9.23
CA ALA A 59 13.85 4.00 8.86
C ALA A 59 14.13 4.92 10.07
N GLY A 60 13.70 4.52 11.28
CA GLY A 60 14.00 5.19 12.54
C GLY A 60 14.99 4.38 13.37
#